data_AF-A0A3S1AMN8-F1
#
_entry.id   AF-A0A3S1AMN8-F1
#
_cell.length_a   1.000
_cell.length_b   1.000
_cell.length_c   1.000
_cell.angle_alpha   90.00
_cell.angle_beta   90.00
_cell.angle_gamma   90.00
#
_symmetry.space_group_name_H-M   'P 1'
#
loop_
_entity.id
_entity.type
_entity.pdbx_description
1 polymer ?
#
loop_
_entity_poly.entity_id
_entity_poly.type
_entity_poly.pdbx_seq_one_letter_code
_entity_poly.pdbx_strand_id
1 'polypeptide(L)'
;MDINRLLIWTVSASCILQIIYAIRSSKRLITGWVVVSGFVLAVTGALYYFTPTMAGLVGGSLWLILIVTPIIALRNVNRLLAQQKFKQARKLSILARLLHPLDGIKEQPELIKGLELAQKGFIDEATVIFQCYQSSTTPIGRSAAITLYQINSRWLQLVLWIQQNTTSDILAKESYLLVMYLRSLGEIGDVNGMLQVWQQYFSSIEKTDLSTRNLAKLYILAFCGEKEQVANLFNNSLLIYPQTIKNFWLATAEQASGNYETARELFLNLINCEDVRIRTAVEWRLSQSYTAPLTLPPVDKDVLERIIIEIKQEARYTGKSQIKRQPKATFLIIGLNLIAFALLVRFGGSTNLYTLYNLGALVPQQVLAGDWWRLFTATFLHFGWLHLIMNMVGLYYFGRVVEFILGVKQYLLVYLTTGVGAMLTVTLMYILGYSQENFVVGASGSVMGLVGVSVAIFLRDWLKNRGSIASKKLQSFLLIILIQTLFDLTTPQISFVSHISGTIIGFLLGMIVKHD
;
A
#
# COMPACT_ATOMS: atom_id res chain seq x y z
N MET A 1 5.87 29.18 1.25
CA MET A 1 6.19 28.06 2.16
C MET A 1 7.68 27.76 2.03
N ASP A 2 8.41 27.71 3.14
CA ASP A 2 9.85 27.42 3.18
C ASP A 2 10.09 25.90 3.07
N ILE A 3 10.93 25.47 2.12
CA ILE A 3 11.27 24.07 1.89
C ILE A 3 11.94 23.45 3.12
N ASN A 4 12.74 24.23 3.85
CA ASN A 4 13.44 23.75 5.03
C ASN A 4 12.45 23.34 6.13
N ARG A 5 11.46 24.18 6.42
CA ARG A 5 10.37 23.85 7.36
C ARG A 5 9.54 22.65 6.92
N LEU A 6 9.20 22.55 5.64
CA LEU A 6 8.44 21.41 5.11
C LEU A 6 9.21 20.10 5.31
N LEU A 7 10.52 20.11 5.03
CA LEU A 7 11.37 18.94 5.20
C LEU A 7 11.45 18.54 6.67
N ILE A 8 11.64 19.49 7.60
CA ILE A 8 11.63 19.19 9.04
C ILE A 8 10.32 18.52 9.44
N TRP A 9 9.18 19.05 9.00
CA TRP A 9 7.86 18.47 9.27
C TRP A 9 7.71 17.06 8.71
N THR A 10 8.08 16.88 7.44
CA THR A 10 7.96 15.60 6.72
C THR A 10 8.84 14.53 7.36
N VAL A 11 10.10 14.86 7.64
CA VAL A 11 11.06 13.98 8.31
C VAL A 11 10.55 13.61 9.69
N SER A 12 10.10 14.59 10.48
CA SER A 12 9.65 14.36 11.85
C SER A 12 8.42 13.46 11.89
N ALA A 13 7.39 13.80 11.12
CA ALA A 13 6.16 13.00 11.03
C ALA A 13 6.45 11.58 10.53
N SER A 14 7.25 11.43 9.47
CA SER A 14 7.61 10.12 8.92
C SER A 14 8.34 9.25 9.94
N CYS A 15 9.37 9.79 10.61
CA CYS A 15 10.17 9.03 11.57
C CYS A 15 9.35 8.65 12.81
N ILE A 16 8.54 9.57 13.34
CA ILE A 16 7.67 9.30 14.50
C ILE A 16 6.64 8.21 14.16
N LEU A 17 5.97 8.31 13.00
CA LEU A 17 5.02 7.29 12.57
C LEU A 17 5.69 5.93 12.38
N GLN A 18 6.90 5.90 11.83
CA GLN A 18 7.66 4.67 11.66
C GLN A 18 8.04 4.04 13.00
N ILE A 19 8.45 4.84 13.98
CA ILE A 19 8.73 4.38 15.35
C ILE A 19 7.46 3.84 16.02
N ILE A 20 6.33 4.57 15.94
CA ILE A 20 5.04 4.12 16.48
C ILE A 20 4.61 2.80 15.85
N TYR A 21 4.74 2.69 14.52
CA TYR A 21 4.43 1.47 13.79
C TYR A 21 5.31 0.31 14.24
N ALA A 22 6.62 0.53 14.37
CA ALA A 22 7.58 -0.47 14.83
C ALA A 22 7.22 -0.99 16.23
N ILE A 23 6.98 -0.08 17.18
CA ILE A 23 6.61 -0.40 18.57
C ILE A 23 5.31 -1.20 18.61
N ARG A 24 4.27 -0.76 17.87
CA ARG A 24 2.97 -1.43 17.83
C ARG A 24 3.01 -2.79 17.14
N SER A 25 3.93 -3.00 16.20
CA SER A 25 4.00 -4.25 15.44
C SER A 25 4.51 -5.44 16.25
N SER A 26 5.14 -5.22 17.42
CA SER A 26 5.79 -6.26 18.26
C SER A 26 6.80 -7.16 17.52
N LYS A 27 7.19 -6.80 16.29
CA LYS A 27 8.15 -7.56 15.49
C LYS A 27 9.57 -7.15 15.90
N ARG A 28 10.35 -8.10 16.42
CA ARG A 28 11.79 -7.94 16.69
C ARG A 28 12.61 -7.43 15.48
N LEU A 29 12.08 -7.60 14.27
CA LEU A 29 12.64 -7.20 12.96
C LEU A 29 12.43 -5.72 12.57
N ILE A 30 11.96 -4.85 13.47
CA ILE A 30 11.77 -3.42 13.13
C ILE A 30 12.59 -2.53 14.08
N THR A 31 13.49 -3.12 14.86
CA THR A 31 14.38 -2.35 15.75
C THR A 31 15.39 -1.54 14.96
N GLY A 32 15.85 -2.03 13.80
CA GLY A 32 16.73 -1.28 12.91
C GLY A 32 16.08 0.01 12.41
N TRP A 33 14.84 -0.08 11.94
CA TRP A 33 14.08 1.11 11.54
C TRP A 33 13.86 2.12 12.67
N VAL A 34 13.68 1.66 13.92
CA VAL A 34 13.59 2.56 15.09
C VAL A 34 14.91 3.28 15.30
N VAL A 35 16.05 2.57 15.25
CA VAL A 35 17.38 3.15 15.41
C VAL A 35 17.66 4.18 14.31
N VAL A 36 17.40 3.85 13.04
CA VAL A 36 17.62 4.76 11.91
C VAL A 36 16.71 5.98 12.01
N SER A 37 15.41 5.78 12.31
CA SER A 37 14.46 6.90 12.48
C SER A 37 14.83 7.80 13.66
N GLY A 38 15.25 7.21 14.78
CA GLY A 38 15.72 7.94 15.95
C GLY A 38 16.99 8.74 15.67
N PHE A 39 17.95 8.17 14.92
CA PHE A 39 19.15 8.88 14.48
C PHE A 39 18.82 10.08 13.60
N VAL A 40 17.98 9.90 12.58
CA VAL A 40 17.56 10.99 11.68
C VAL A 40 16.85 12.10 12.46
N LEU A 41 15.97 11.76 13.41
CA LEU A 41 15.31 12.72 14.29
C LEU A 41 16.30 13.47 15.19
N ALA A 42 17.24 12.76 15.82
CA ALA A 42 18.22 13.36 16.71
C ALA A 42 19.12 14.36 15.97
N VAL A 43 19.62 14.00 14.78
CA VAL A 43 20.43 14.89 13.94
C VAL A 43 19.61 16.10 13.48
N THR A 44 18.38 15.88 13.00
CA THR A 44 17.51 16.96 12.55
C THR A 44 17.17 17.93 13.69
N GLY A 45 16.89 17.40 14.90
CA GLY A 45 16.60 18.20 16.09
C GLY A 45 17.81 18.98 16.59
N ALA A 46 19.00 18.37 16.62
CA ALA A 46 20.24 19.07 16.97
C ALA A 46 20.53 20.20 15.98
N LEU A 47 20.42 19.93 14.67
CA LEU A 47 20.61 20.97 13.65
C LEU A 47 19.53 22.05 13.73
N TYR A 48 18.29 21.70 14.07
CA TYR A 48 17.23 22.69 14.26
C TYR A 48 17.58 23.67 15.38
N TYR A 49 18.26 23.22 16.43
CA TYR A 49 18.72 24.07 17.54
C TYR A 49 19.96 24.90 17.17
N PHE A 50 20.98 24.28 16.58
CA PHE A 50 22.27 24.95 16.32
C PHE A 50 22.35 25.70 14.98
N THR A 51 21.74 25.16 13.93
CA THR A 51 21.79 25.69 12.55
C THR A 51 20.43 25.56 11.85
N PRO A 52 19.40 26.34 12.28
CA PRO A 52 18.01 26.12 11.86
C PRO A 52 17.79 26.15 10.35
N THR A 53 18.59 26.93 9.62
CA THR A 53 18.50 27.09 8.15
C THR A 53 18.89 25.85 7.36
N MET A 54 19.71 24.97 7.92
CA MET A 54 20.21 23.75 7.26
C MET A 54 19.52 22.48 7.74
N ALA A 55 18.82 22.54 8.87
CA ALA A 55 18.26 21.38 9.56
C ALA A 55 17.35 20.52 8.66
N GLY A 56 16.46 21.14 7.90
CA GLY A 56 15.56 20.46 6.99
C GLY A 56 16.26 19.87 5.76
N LEU A 57 17.23 20.57 5.17
CA LEU A 57 17.97 20.04 4.03
C LEU A 57 18.81 18.82 4.41
N VAL A 58 19.54 18.89 5.53
CA VAL A 58 20.37 17.77 6.00
C VAL A 58 19.49 16.63 6.50
N GLY A 59 18.50 16.92 7.36
CA GLY A 59 17.56 15.93 7.87
C GLY A 59 16.76 15.25 6.75
N GLY A 60 16.29 16.03 5.77
CA GLY A 60 15.59 15.54 4.60
C GLY A 60 16.45 14.65 3.71
N SER A 61 17.73 15.00 3.53
CA SER A 61 18.69 14.18 2.77
C SER A 61 18.97 12.85 3.48
N LEU A 62 19.19 12.88 4.79
CA LEU A 62 19.38 11.68 5.60
C LEU A 62 18.14 10.78 5.57
N TRP A 63 16.95 11.35 5.72
CA TRP A 63 15.68 10.63 5.60
C TRP A 63 15.50 10.01 4.21
N LEU A 64 15.80 10.74 3.14
CA LEU A 64 15.69 10.22 1.78
C LEU A 64 16.63 9.01 1.55
N ILE A 65 17.88 9.12 2.00
CA ILE A 65 18.92 8.09 1.80
C ILE A 65 18.72 6.88 2.71
N LEU A 66 18.48 7.10 4.00
CA LEU A 66 18.47 6.05 5.02
C LEU A 66 17.10 5.42 5.25
N ILE A 67 16.02 6.11 4.86
CA ILE A 67 14.65 5.63 5.08
C ILE A 67 13.94 5.36 3.75
N VAL A 68 13.72 6.41 2.95
CA VAL A 68 12.89 6.30 1.74
C VAL A 68 13.53 5.36 0.71
N THR A 69 14.82 5.55 0.42
CA THR A 69 15.54 4.75 -0.59
C THR A 69 15.55 3.25 -0.26
N PRO A 70 15.95 2.80 0.94
CA PRO A 70 15.89 1.38 1.27
C PRO A 70 14.46 0.83 1.31
N ILE A 71 13.45 1.59 1.75
CA ILE A 71 12.03 1.13 1.67
C ILE A 71 11.63 0.87 0.21
N ILE A 72 11.96 1.77 -0.71
CA ILE A 72 11.67 1.60 -2.14
C ILE A 72 12.46 0.42 -2.72
N ALA A 73 13.74 0.29 -2.36
CA ALA A 73 14.58 -0.81 -2.81
C ALA A 73 14.00 -2.15 -2.35
N LEU A 74 13.65 -2.31 -1.07
CA LEU A 74 13.06 -3.53 -0.51
C LEU A 74 11.70 -3.85 -1.14
N ARG A 75 10.85 -2.84 -1.37
CA ARG A 75 9.58 -3.03 -2.09
C ARG A 75 9.80 -3.60 -3.49
N ASN A 76 10.80 -3.09 -4.20
CA ASN A 76 11.15 -3.57 -5.53
C ASN A 76 11.81 -4.94 -5.50
N VAL A 77 12.64 -5.26 -4.49
CA VAL A 77 13.16 -6.61 -4.24
C VAL A 77 12.00 -7.59 -4.10
N ASN A 78 11.03 -7.31 -3.21
CA ASN A 78 9.86 -8.17 -2.99
C ASN A 78 9.02 -8.34 -4.27
N ARG A 79 8.87 -7.27 -5.07
CA ARG A 79 8.19 -7.34 -6.37
C ARG A 79 8.93 -8.27 -7.35
N LEU A 80 10.25 -8.19 -7.42
CA LEU A 80 11.08 -9.05 -8.26
C LEU A 80 11.07 -10.51 -7.79
N LEU A 81 11.03 -10.75 -6.47
CA LEU A 81 10.87 -12.09 -5.90
C LEU A 81 9.52 -12.70 -6.28
N ALA A 82 8.42 -11.96 -6.16
CA ALA A 82 7.10 -12.43 -6.60
C ALA A 82 7.09 -12.75 -8.11
N GLN A 83 7.79 -11.94 -8.91
CA GLN A 83 8.00 -12.16 -10.35
C GLN A 83 8.98 -13.31 -10.68
N GLN A 84 9.54 -14.00 -9.68
CA GLN A 84 10.55 -15.05 -9.86
C GLN A 84 11.83 -14.58 -10.57
N LYS A 85 12.14 -13.27 -10.52
CA LYS A 85 13.33 -12.65 -11.13
C LYS A 85 14.48 -12.55 -10.12
N PHE A 86 14.95 -13.70 -9.61
CA PHE A 86 15.90 -13.74 -8.48
C PHE A 86 17.23 -13.05 -8.75
N LYS A 87 17.79 -13.19 -9.96
CA LYS A 87 19.05 -12.50 -10.33
C LYS A 87 18.94 -10.98 -10.19
N GLN A 88 17.82 -10.39 -10.61
CA GLN A 88 17.58 -8.95 -10.50
C GLN A 88 17.29 -8.56 -9.04
N ALA A 89 16.49 -9.36 -8.34
CA ALA A 89 16.21 -9.15 -6.92
C ALA A 89 17.49 -9.16 -6.08
N ARG A 90 18.43 -10.09 -6.37
CA ARG A 90 19.72 -10.20 -5.71
C ARG A 90 20.60 -8.97 -5.92
N LYS A 91 20.70 -8.47 -7.15
CA LYS A 91 21.46 -7.25 -7.43
C LYS A 91 20.92 -6.05 -6.63
N LEU A 92 19.61 -5.90 -6.57
CA LEU A 92 18.97 -4.80 -5.83
C LEU A 92 19.06 -4.99 -4.30
N SER A 93 19.00 -6.23 -3.80
CA SER A 93 19.14 -6.47 -2.36
C SER A 93 20.56 -6.21 -1.85
N ILE A 94 21.59 -6.34 -2.69
CA ILE A 94 22.96 -5.91 -2.33
C ILE A 94 22.99 -4.40 -2.04
N LEU A 95 22.29 -3.59 -2.84
CA LEU A 95 22.16 -2.16 -2.58
C LEU A 95 21.35 -1.90 -1.30
N ALA A 96 20.22 -2.59 -1.12
CA ALA A 96 19.40 -2.45 0.10
C ALA A 96 20.21 -2.78 1.38
N ARG A 97 21.06 -3.81 1.32
CA ARG A 97 21.97 -4.20 2.40
C ARG A 97 22.96 -3.10 2.77
N LEU A 98 23.48 -2.35 1.80
CA LEU A 98 24.40 -1.25 2.07
C LEU A 98 23.70 -0.09 2.79
N LEU A 99 22.45 0.19 2.43
CA LEU A 99 21.68 1.31 2.98
C LEU A 99 21.05 0.98 4.34
N HIS A 100 20.67 -0.28 4.57
CA HIS A 100 20.06 -0.71 5.82
C HIS A 100 20.46 -2.17 6.14
N PRO A 101 21.61 -2.42 6.79
CA PRO A 101 22.08 -3.77 7.07
C PRO A 101 21.34 -4.47 8.24
N LEU A 102 20.50 -3.75 8.97
CA LEU A 102 19.76 -4.29 10.11
C LEU A 102 18.50 -5.05 9.65
N ASP A 103 17.76 -5.61 10.62
CA ASP A 103 16.46 -6.27 10.38
C ASP A 103 16.54 -7.41 9.37
N GLY A 104 17.72 -8.03 9.27
CA GLY A 104 17.94 -9.20 8.42
C GLY A 104 18.20 -8.93 6.94
N ILE A 105 18.27 -7.65 6.56
CA ILE A 105 18.55 -7.27 5.17
C ILE A 105 20.00 -7.62 4.78
N LYS A 106 20.89 -7.80 5.76
CA LYS A 106 22.28 -8.24 5.55
C LYS A 106 22.39 -9.62 4.90
N GLU A 107 21.58 -10.57 5.34
CA GLU A 107 21.60 -11.97 4.89
C GLU A 107 20.77 -12.17 3.59
N GLN A 108 19.85 -11.25 3.31
CA GLN A 108 18.89 -11.36 2.20
C GLN A 108 19.53 -11.66 0.82
N PRO A 109 20.64 -11.02 0.39
CA PRO A 109 21.24 -11.31 -0.91
C PRO A 109 21.67 -12.76 -1.10
N GLU A 110 22.17 -13.40 -0.03
CA GLU A 110 22.59 -14.81 -0.07
C GLU A 110 21.38 -15.74 -0.14
N LEU A 111 20.31 -15.46 0.61
CA LEU A 111 19.08 -16.25 0.49
C LEU A 111 18.46 -16.16 -0.91
N ILE A 112 18.49 -14.98 -1.53
CA ILE A 112 18.02 -14.81 -2.91
C ILE A 112 18.95 -15.53 -3.90
N LYS A 113 20.26 -15.60 -3.63
CA LYS A 113 21.21 -16.41 -4.41
C LYS A 113 20.83 -17.90 -4.35
N GLY A 114 20.47 -18.41 -3.17
CA GLY A 114 19.96 -19.77 -3.02
C GLY A 114 18.72 -20.03 -3.87
N LEU A 115 17.76 -19.09 -3.90
CA LEU A 115 16.59 -19.19 -4.78
C LEU A 115 16.95 -19.12 -6.27
N GLU A 116 17.92 -18.29 -6.65
CA GLU A 116 18.45 -18.19 -8.03
C GLU A 116 19.07 -19.52 -8.48
N LEU A 117 19.88 -20.15 -7.61
CA LEU A 117 20.52 -21.45 -7.87
C LEU A 117 19.49 -22.56 -7.98
N ALA A 118 18.54 -22.61 -7.04
CA ALA A 118 17.46 -23.59 -7.06
C ALA A 118 16.58 -23.45 -8.31
N GLN A 119 16.27 -22.22 -8.74
CA GLN A 119 15.54 -21.97 -9.99
C GLN A 119 16.27 -22.54 -11.22
N LYS A 120 17.61 -22.51 -11.23
CA LYS A 120 18.47 -23.03 -12.30
C LYS A 120 18.73 -24.55 -12.21
N GLY A 121 18.30 -25.20 -11.12
CA GLY A 121 18.50 -26.64 -10.89
C GLY A 121 19.73 -27.00 -10.07
N PHE A 122 20.51 -26.02 -9.58
CA PHE A 122 21.63 -26.26 -8.66
C PHE A 122 21.11 -26.44 -7.22
N ILE A 123 20.34 -27.50 -6.98
CA ILE A 123 19.62 -27.74 -5.71
C ILE A 123 20.57 -27.98 -4.54
N ASP A 124 21.68 -28.70 -4.76
CA ASP A 124 22.66 -28.99 -3.71
C ASP A 124 23.36 -27.71 -3.24
N GLU A 125 23.82 -26.87 -4.17
CA GLU A 125 24.43 -25.58 -3.85
C GLU A 125 23.45 -24.64 -3.14
N ALA A 126 22.19 -24.61 -3.57
CA ALA A 126 21.14 -23.85 -2.91
C ALA A 126 20.89 -24.36 -1.48
N THR A 127 20.87 -25.68 -1.30
CA THR A 127 20.67 -26.35 -0.01
C THR A 127 21.76 -25.97 0.98
N VAL A 128 23.03 -25.99 0.56
CA VAL A 128 24.17 -25.56 1.41
C VAL A 128 23.96 -24.14 1.93
N ILE A 129 23.54 -23.20 1.07
CA ILE A 129 23.28 -21.82 1.48
C ILE A 129 22.20 -21.76 2.57
N PHE A 130 21.06 -22.44 2.39
CA PHE A 130 19.97 -22.36 3.36
C PHE A 130 20.30 -23.07 4.67
N GLN A 131 21.06 -24.17 4.63
CA GLN A 131 21.53 -24.89 5.82
C GLN A 131 22.39 -24.01 6.74
N CYS A 132 23.22 -23.12 6.18
CA CYS A 132 24.00 -22.18 6.99
C CYS A 132 23.15 -21.28 7.91
N TYR A 133 21.88 -21.06 7.57
CA TYR A 133 20.96 -20.22 8.34
C TYR A 133 19.89 -21.03 9.11
N GLN A 134 19.78 -22.34 8.87
CA GLN A 134 18.70 -23.17 9.41
C GLN A 134 18.68 -23.24 10.94
N SER A 135 19.85 -23.21 11.59
CA SER A 135 19.98 -23.24 13.05
C SER A 135 19.64 -21.90 13.72
N SER A 136 19.50 -20.82 12.94
CA SER A 136 19.19 -19.51 13.49
C SER A 136 17.73 -19.42 13.91
N THR A 137 17.49 -19.07 15.18
CA THR A 137 16.15 -18.78 15.72
C THR A 137 15.63 -17.40 15.29
N THR A 138 16.32 -16.73 14.37
CA THR A 138 15.84 -15.48 13.79
C THR A 138 14.74 -15.74 12.77
N PRO A 139 13.88 -14.76 12.46
CA PRO A 139 12.87 -14.88 11.40
C PRO A 139 13.47 -15.22 10.02
N ILE A 140 14.71 -14.80 9.78
CA ILE A 140 15.44 -15.15 8.56
C ILE A 140 15.92 -16.58 8.57
N GLY A 141 16.45 -17.05 9.69
CA GLY A 141 16.78 -18.46 9.85
C GLY A 141 15.58 -19.36 9.62
N ARG A 142 14.42 -18.99 10.18
CA ARG A 142 13.15 -19.67 9.91
C ARG A 142 12.75 -19.60 8.44
N SER A 143 12.88 -18.43 7.79
CA SER A 143 12.57 -18.29 6.36
C SER A 143 13.49 -19.15 5.48
N ALA A 144 14.77 -19.27 5.84
CA ALA A 144 15.73 -20.14 5.17
C ALA A 144 15.37 -21.62 5.38
N ALA A 145 15.03 -22.02 6.61
CA ALA A 145 14.56 -23.38 6.91
C ALA A 145 13.30 -23.75 6.11
N ILE A 146 12.30 -22.87 6.06
CA ILE A 146 11.09 -23.07 5.23
C ILE A 146 11.48 -23.24 3.76
N THR A 147 12.34 -22.37 3.24
CA THR A 147 12.78 -22.42 1.84
C THR A 147 13.51 -23.73 1.54
N LEU A 148 14.32 -24.22 2.46
CA LEU A 148 15.03 -25.49 2.33
C LEU A 148 14.07 -26.68 2.16
N TYR A 149 13.04 -26.78 3.01
CA TYR A 149 12.03 -27.83 2.86
C TYR A 149 11.24 -27.65 1.55
N GLN A 150 10.93 -26.40 1.18
CA GLN A 150 10.18 -26.07 -0.03
C GLN A 150 10.92 -26.49 -1.32
N ILE A 151 12.20 -26.14 -1.48
CA ILE A 151 12.94 -26.47 -2.71
C ILE A 151 13.16 -27.98 -2.89
N ASN A 152 13.05 -28.74 -1.80
CA ASN A 152 13.17 -30.19 -1.78
C ASN A 152 11.80 -30.91 -1.76
N SER A 153 10.68 -30.18 -1.89
CA SER A 153 9.31 -30.72 -1.83
C SER A 153 9.01 -31.54 -0.56
N ARG A 154 9.66 -31.21 0.56
CA ARG A 154 9.55 -31.90 1.86
C ARG A 154 8.44 -31.30 2.73
N TRP A 155 7.21 -31.34 2.24
CA TRP A 155 6.06 -30.64 2.84
C TRP A 155 5.65 -31.18 4.20
N LEU A 156 5.64 -32.51 4.38
CA LEU A 156 5.32 -33.13 5.67
C LEU A 156 6.38 -32.77 6.73
N GLN A 157 7.66 -32.82 6.37
CA GLN A 157 8.73 -32.41 7.28
C GLN A 157 8.65 -30.92 7.62
N LEU A 158 8.20 -30.06 6.68
CA LEU A 158 7.96 -28.66 6.95
C LEU A 158 6.86 -28.46 7.99
N VAL A 159 5.71 -29.15 7.85
CA VAL A 159 4.61 -29.10 8.84
C VAL A 159 5.12 -29.48 10.23
N LEU A 160 5.81 -30.63 10.34
CA LEU A 160 6.38 -31.09 11.61
C LEU A 160 7.40 -30.11 12.18
N TRP A 161 8.28 -29.57 11.34
CA TRP A 161 9.27 -28.60 11.76
C TRP A 161 8.62 -27.32 12.30
N ILE A 162 7.58 -26.81 11.64
CA ILE A 162 6.83 -25.63 12.10
C ILE A 162 6.19 -25.91 13.47
N GLN A 163 5.51 -27.05 13.63
CA GLN A 163 4.85 -27.42 14.88
C GLN A 163 5.83 -27.60 16.04
N GLN A 164 7.05 -28.09 15.78
CA GLN A 164 8.07 -28.32 16.81
C GLN A 164 8.91 -27.08 17.15
N ASN A 165 9.17 -26.21 16.17
CA ASN A 165 10.15 -25.12 16.31
C ASN A 165 9.52 -23.72 16.40
N THR A 166 8.20 -23.63 16.40
CA THR A 166 7.48 -22.35 16.46
C THR A 166 6.37 -22.40 17.50
N THR A 167 6.09 -21.25 18.10
CA THR A 167 4.97 -21.07 19.03
C THR A 167 3.80 -20.39 18.35
N SER A 168 2.61 -20.46 18.95
CA SER A 168 1.42 -19.72 18.47
C SER A 168 1.67 -18.21 18.36
N ASP A 169 2.46 -17.64 19.27
CA ASP A 169 2.85 -16.22 19.23
C ASP A 169 3.76 -15.90 18.03
N ILE A 170 4.73 -16.77 17.72
CA ILE A 170 5.62 -16.60 16.56
C ILE A 170 4.82 -16.72 15.26
N LEU A 171 3.97 -17.74 15.15
CA LEU A 171 3.09 -17.95 14.00
C LEU A 171 2.15 -16.76 13.77
N ALA A 172 1.58 -16.19 14.84
CA ALA A 172 0.73 -15.02 14.74
C ALA A 172 1.46 -13.75 14.26
N LYS A 173 2.77 -13.62 14.52
CA LYS A 173 3.55 -12.43 14.19
C LYS A 173 4.28 -12.53 12.85
N GLU A 174 4.66 -13.74 12.42
CA GLU A 174 5.46 -13.97 11.22
C GLU A 174 4.60 -14.41 10.04
N SER A 175 4.19 -13.43 9.23
CA SER A 175 3.26 -13.64 8.13
C SER A 175 3.75 -14.63 7.06
N TYR A 176 5.03 -14.62 6.72
CA TYR A 176 5.60 -15.56 5.75
C TYR A 176 5.54 -17.00 6.26
N LEU A 177 5.90 -17.23 7.52
CA LEU A 177 5.81 -18.53 8.19
C LEU A 177 4.37 -19.05 8.17
N LEU A 178 3.40 -18.22 8.56
CA LEU A 178 1.99 -18.61 8.59
C LEU A 178 1.44 -18.94 7.20
N VAL A 179 1.78 -18.14 6.19
CA VAL A 179 1.36 -18.38 4.79
C VAL A 179 1.97 -19.68 4.24
N MET A 180 3.23 -19.96 4.59
CA MET A 180 3.88 -21.21 4.20
C MET A 180 3.37 -22.42 4.99
N TYR A 181 2.92 -22.22 6.24
CA TYR A 181 2.25 -23.27 7.00
C TYR A 181 0.93 -23.69 6.34
N LEU A 182 0.08 -22.71 5.99
CA LEU A 182 -1.15 -22.94 5.22
C LEU A 182 -0.87 -23.69 3.92
N ARG A 183 0.14 -23.24 3.16
CA ARG A 183 0.56 -23.93 1.94
C ARG A 183 0.94 -25.38 2.22
N SER A 184 1.79 -25.62 3.22
CA SER A 184 2.33 -26.95 3.51
C SER A 184 1.23 -27.95 3.90
N LEU A 185 0.21 -27.51 4.64
CA LEU A 185 -0.96 -28.31 4.98
C LEU A 185 -1.76 -28.68 3.73
N GLY A 186 -2.00 -27.72 2.84
CA GLY A 186 -2.65 -27.97 1.56
C GLY A 186 -1.86 -28.93 0.66
N GLU A 187 -0.53 -28.79 0.59
CA GLU A 187 0.32 -29.71 -0.20
C GLU A 187 0.22 -31.14 0.35
N ILE A 188 0.20 -31.37 1.67
CA ILE A 188 0.02 -32.73 2.23
C ILE A 188 -1.43 -33.24 2.21
N GLY A 189 -2.37 -32.46 1.67
CA GLY A 189 -3.79 -32.82 1.59
C GLY A 189 -4.61 -32.57 2.86
N ASP A 190 -4.03 -31.94 3.90
CA ASP A 190 -4.74 -31.58 5.13
C ASP A 190 -5.48 -30.24 4.99
N VAL A 191 -6.54 -30.26 4.17
CA VAL A 191 -7.37 -29.07 3.90
C VAL A 191 -8.14 -28.63 5.15
N ASN A 192 -8.59 -29.57 5.98
CA ASN A 192 -9.30 -29.25 7.21
C ASN A 192 -8.38 -28.56 8.23
N GLY A 193 -7.16 -29.08 8.44
CA GLY A 193 -6.15 -28.43 9.28
C GLY A 193 -5.78 -27.05 8.74
N MET A 194 -5.66 -26.90 7.41
CA MET A 194 -5.43 -25.59 6.78
C MET A 194 -6.53 -24.57 7.10
N LEU A 195 -7.81 -24.96 7.03
CA LEU A 195 -8.94 -24.09 7.34
C LEU A 195 -9.03 -23.76 8.84
N GLN A 196 -8.70 -24.71 9.72
CA GLN A 196 -8.60 -24.45 11.16
C GLN A 196 -7.50 -23.42 11.47
N VAL A 197 -6.32 -23.56 10.86
CA VAL A 197 -5.22 -22.59 11.00
C VAL A 197 -5.64 -21.21 10.48
N TRP A 198 -6.35 -21.16 9.34
CA TRP A 198 -6.91 -19.89 8.85
C TRP A 198 -7.85 -19.26 9.86
N GLN A 199 -8.80 -20.01 10.42
CA GLN A 199 -9.73 -19.50 11.42
C GLN A 199 -8.99 -18.98 12.67
N GLN A 200 -8.06 -19.78 13.19
CA GLN A 200 -7.30 -19.45 14.40
C GLN A 200 -6.48 -18.16 14.23
N TYR A 201 -5.85 -17.99 13.07
CA TYR A 201 -4.95 -16.87 12.80
C TYR A 201 -5.54 -15.81 11.86
N PHE A 202 -6.87 -15.81 11.66
CA PHE A 202 -7.55 -14.90 10.73
C PHE A 202 -7.18 -13.43 10.99
N SER A 203 -7.24 -12.99 12.26
CA SER A 203 -6.88 -11.63 12.66
C SER A 203 -5.42 -11.27 12.33
N SER A 204 -4.51 -12.24 12.46
CA SER A 204 -3.09 -12.05 12.15
C SER A 204 -2.86 -11.91 10.64
N ILE A 205 -3.50 -12.78 9.84
CA ILE A 205 -3.46 -12.70 8.36
C ILE A 205 -4.08 -11.38 7.89
N GLU A 206 -5.19 -10.98 8.49
CA GLU A 206 -5.84 -9.71 8.19
C GLU A 206 -4.98 -8.50 8.57
N LYS A 207 -3.99 -8.59 9.46
CA LYS A 207 -3.07 -7.47 9.72
C LYS A 207 -1.92 -7.36 8.70
N THR A 208 -1.72 -8.38 7.87
CA THR A 208 -0.66 -8.39 6.85
C THR A 208 -0.94 -7.45 5.68
N ASP A 209 0.09 -7.22 4.85
CA ASP A 209 -0.06 -6.49 3.60
C ASP A 209 -0.95 -7.25 2.60
N LEU A 210 -1.52 -6.51 1.65
CA LEU A 210 -2.50 -7.04 0.69
C LEU A 210 -1.97 -8.22 -0.12
N SER A 211 -0.67 -8.23 -0.47
CA SER A 211 -0.08 -9.30 -1.28
C SER A 211 0.02 -10.58 -0.46
N THR A 212 0.54 -10.50 0.77
CA THR A 212 0.70 -11.65 1.65
C THR A 212 -0.64 -12.27 2.04
N ARG A 213 -1.63 -11.43 2.37
CA ARG A 213 -3.00 -11.88 2.65
C ARG A 213 -3.62 -12.60 1.46
N ASN A 214 -3.54 -12.00 0.26
CA ASN A 214 -4.13 -12.61 -0.93
C ASN A 214 -3.39 -13.87 -1.37
N LEU A 215 -2.10 -14.00 -1.03
CA LEU A 215 -1.36 -15.24 -1.21
C LEU A 215 -1.87 -16.35 -0.27
N ALA A 216 -2.20 -16.04 0.99
CA ALA A 216 -2.84 -17.01 1.89
C ALA A 216 -4.22 -17.44 1.36
N LYS A 217 -5.05 -16.48 0.92
CA LYS A 217 -6.35 -16.75 0.29
C LYS A 217 -6.21 -17.60 -0.97
N LEU A 218 -5.20 -17.33 -1.80
CA LEU A 218 -4.90 -18.12 -3.00
C LEU A 218 -4.69 -19.59 -2.65
N TYR A 219 -3.88 -19.90 -1.63
CA TYR A 219 -3.60 -21.28 -1.26
C TYR A 219 -4.87 -21.99 -0.80
N ILE A 220 -5.66 -21.36 0.07
CA ILE A 220 -6.93 -21.95 0.53
C ILE A 220 -7.85 -22.24 -0.64
N LEU A 221 -8.10 -21.24 -1.49
CA LEU A 221 -9.00 -21.37 -2.64
C LEU A 221 -8.50 -22.44 -3.63
N ALA A 222 -7.20 -22.49 -3.90
CA ALA A 222 -6.63 -23.48 -4.79
C ALA A 222 -6.81 -24.90 -4.25
N PHE A 223 -6.52 -25.13 -2.96
CA PHE A 223 -6.70 -26.46 -2.36
C PHE A 223 -8.16 -26.82 -2.06
N CYS A 224 -9.08 -25.84 -2.05
CA CYS A 224 -10.53 -26.07 -1.98
C CYS A 224 -11.22 -26.19 -3.36
N GLY A 225 -10.48 -26.07 -4.47
CA GLY A 225 -11.05 -26.23 -5.82
C GLY A 225 -11.72 -24.99 -6.43
N GLU A 226 -11.53 -23.80 -5.84
CA GLU A 226 -12.19 -22.56 -6.24
C GLU A 226 -11.47 -21.85 -7.41
N LYS A 227 -11.40 -22.52 -8.57
CA LYS A 227 -10.66 -22.06 -9.76
C LYS A 227 -10.99 -20.63 -10.19
N GLU A 228 -12.29 -20.28 -10.21
CA GLU A 228 -12.71 -18.94 -10.65
C GLU A 228 -12.15 -17.85 -9.75
N GLN A 229 -12.13 -18.10 -8.43
CA GLN A 229 -11.62 -17.15 -7.45
C GLN A 229 -10.10 -17.06 -7.47
N VAL A 230 -9.42 -18.18 -7.72
CA VAL A 230 -7.98 -18.22 -8.00
C VAL A 230 -7.63 -17.37 -9.22
N ALA A 231 -8.38 -17.51 -10.32
CA ALA A 231 -8.20 -16.69 -11.53
C ALA A 231 -8.47 -15.20 -11.25
N ASN A 232 -9.50 -14.89 -10.46
CA ASN A 232 -9.84 -13.53 -10.06
C ASN A 232 -8.69 -12.86 -9.29
N LEU A 233 -8.07 -13.55 -8.32
CA LEU A 233 -6.90 -13.05 -7.60
C LEU A 233 -5.74 -12.72 -8.54
N PHE A 234 -5.41 -13.61 -9.48
CA PHE A 234 -4.33 -13.38 -10.46
C PHE A 234 -4.63 -12.30 -11.51
N ASN A 235 -5.92 -11.99 -11.72
CA ASN A 235 -6.33 -10.89 -12.59
C ASN A 235 -6.33 -9.53 -11.88
N ASN A 236 -6.30 -9.52 -10.56
CA ASN A 236 -6.37 -8.34 -9.71
C ASN A 236 -5.13 -8.22 -8.80
N SER A 237 -5.25 -8.59 -7.52
CA SER A 237 -4.25 -8.30 -6.49
C SER A 237 -2.93 -9.06 -6.65
N LEU A 238 -2.94 -10.22 -7.34
CA LEU A 238 -1.77 -11.05 -7.61
C LEU A 238 -1.32 -10.96 -9.08
N LEU A 239 -1.63 -9.85 -9.76
CA LEU A 239 -1.29 -9.65 -11.18
C LEU A 239 0.21 -9.81 -11.48
N ILE A 240 1.06 -9.45 -10.54
CA ILE A 240 2.52 -9.40 -10.69
C ILE A 240 3.17 -10.77 -10.89
N TYR A 241 2.48 -11.87 -10.58
CA TYR A 241 3.06 -13.21 -10.70
C TYR A 241 3.21 -13.63 -12.18
N PRO A 242 4.26 -14.42 -12.53
CA PRO A 242 4.44 -14.93 -13.89
C PRO A 242 3.34 -15.91 -14.31
N GLN A 243 3.13 -16.06 -15.62
CA GLN A 243 2.11 -16.97 -16.14
C GLN A 243 2.33 -18.42 -15.72
N THR A 244 3.58 -18.86 -15.56
CA THR A 244 3.93 -20.20 -15.06
C THR A 244 3.37 -20.45 -13.66
N ILE A 245 3.52 -19.49 -12.75
CA ILE A 245 2.96 -19.57 -11.38
C ILE A 245 1.43 -19.54 -11.42
N LYS A 246 0.84 -18.70 -12.28
CA LYS A 246 -0.63 -18.63 -12.44
C LYS A 246 -1.20 -19.98 -12.89
N ASN A 247 -0.62 -20.54 -13.94
CA ASN A 247 -1.02 -21.84 -14.47
C ASN A 247 -0.84 -22.96 -13.45
N PHE A 248 0.26 -22.95 -12.69
CA PHE A 248 0.51 -23.95 -11.65
C PHE A 248 -0.59 -23.97 -10.59
N TRP A 249 -0.99 -22.80 -10.07
CA TRP A 249 -2.05 -22.72 -9.06
C TRP A 249 -3.46 -22.91 -9.62
N LEU A 250 -3.70 -22.56 -10.89
CA LEU A 250 -4.95 -22.89 -11.58
C LEU A 250 -5.08 -24.41 -11.79
N ALA A 251 -3.99 -25.09 -12.13
CA ALA A 251 -3.95 -26.55 -12.23
C ALA A 251 -4.19 -27.21 -10.86
N THR A 252 -3.65 -26.64 -9.78
CA THR A 252 -3.95 -27.09 -8.41
C THR A 252 -5.45 -26.99 -8.11
N ALA A 253 -6.07 -25.86 -8.47
CA ALA A 253 -7.51 -25.66 -8.25
C ALA A 253 -8.36 -26.65 -9.06
N GLU A 254 -8.02 -26.92 -10.32
CA GLU A 254 -8.69 -27.94 -11.13
C GLU A 254 -8.53 -29.34 -10.55
N GLN A 255 -7.33 -29.65 -10.03
CA GLN A 255 -7.08 -30.94 -9.39
C GLN A 255 -7.96 -31.09 -8.15
N ALA A 256 -8.03 -30.06 -7.31
CA ALA A 256 -8.83 -30.07 -6.08
C ALA A 256 -10.34 -30.08 -6.34
N SER A 257 -10.81 -29.54 -7.47
CA SER A 257 -12.22 -29.58 -7.86
C SER A 257 -12.66 -30.93 -8.46
N GLY A 258 -11.74 -31.88 -8.64
CA GLY A 258 -12.01 -33.19 -9.22
C GLY A 258 -11.88 -33.26 -10.75
N ASN A 259 -11.45 -32.18 -11.42
CA ASN A 259 -11.25 -32.14 -12.87
C ASN A 259 -9.83 -32.63 -13.23
N TYR A 260 -9.54 -33.89 -12.91
CA TYR A 260 -8.18 -34.42 -12.93
C TYR A 260 -7.51 -34.42 -14.30
N GLU A 261 -8.25 -34.71 -15.38
CA GLU A 261 -7.70 -34.71 -16.74
C GLU A 261 -7.26 -33.31 -17.15
N THR A 262 -8.13 -32.31 -16.96
CA THR A 262 -7.81 -30.90 -17.20
C THR A 262 -6.62 -30.44 -16.37
N ALA A 263 -6.59 -30.81 -15.08
CA ALA A 263 -5.47 -30.48 -14.20
C ALA A 263 -4.16 -31.12 -14.68
N ARG A 264 -4.20 -32.39 -15.09
CA ARG A 264 -3.06 -33.13 -15.63
C ARG A 264 -2.52 -32.47 -16.88
N GLU A 265 -3.37 -32.08 -17.83
CA GLU A 265 -2.97 -31.34 -19.03
C GLU A 265 -2.27 -30.02 -18.68
N LEU A 266 -2.86 -29.24 -17.77
CA LEU A 266 -2.28 -27.97 -17.32
C LEU A 266 -0.91 -28.17 -16.64
N PHE A 267 -0.74 -29.24 -15.87
CA PHE A 267 0.55 -29.60 -15.27
C PHE A 267 1.58 -30.05 -16.30
N LEU A 268 1.19 -30.89 -17.27
CA LEU A 268 2.07 -31.33 -18.35
C LEU A 268 2.57 -30.15 -19.19
N ASN A 269 1.75 -29.12 -19.40
CA ASN A 269 2.18 -27.88 -20.07
C ASN A 269 3.27 -27.10 -19.31
N LEU A 270 3.49 -27.40 -18.03
CA LEU A 270 4.52 -26.78 -17.18
C LEU A 270 5.78 -27.64 -17.02
N ILE A 271 5.78 -28.87 -17.51
CA ILE A 271 6.89 -29.82 -17.30
C ILE A 271 8.19 -29.35 -17.94
N ASN A 272 8.12 -28.52 -18.99
CA ASN A 272 9.28 -27.98 -19.71
C ASN A 272 9.59 -26.52 -19.35
N CYS A 273 9.01 -25.97 -18.27
CA CYS A 273 9.31 -24.60 -17.90
C CYS A 273 10.77 -24.45 -17.43
N GLU A 274 11.32 -23.23 -17.56
CA GLU A 274 12.71 -22.94 -17.20
C GLU A 274 12.98 -23.08 -15.69
N ASP A 275 11.97 -22.87 -14.84
CA ASP A 275 12.12 -22.91 -13.39
C ASP A 275 12.06 -24.35 -12.87
N VAL A 276 13.22 -24.90 -12.53
CA VAL A 276 13.35 -26.29 -12.08
C VAL A 276 12.48 -26.57 -10.85
N ARG A 277 12.29 -25.59 -9.95
CA ARG A 277 11.48 -25.76 -8.74
C ARG A 277 10.01 -25.99 -9.08
N ILE A 278 9.52 -25.33 -10.14
CA ILE A 278 8.15 -25.56 -10.62
C ILE A 278 8.05 -26.94 -11.24
N ARG A 279 9.03 -27.35 -12.06
CA ARG A 279 9.06 -28.71 -12.65
C ARG A 279 9.03 -29.80 -11.57
N THR A 280 9.90 -29.70 -10.57
CA THR A 280 9.93 -30.66 -9.45
C THR A 280 8.60 -30.69 -8.69
N ALA A 281 7.95 -29.54 -8.49
CA ALA A 281 6.64 -29.49 -7.85
C ALA A 281 5.53 -30.11 -8.72
N VAL A 282 5.60 -29.93 -10.04
CA VAL A 282 4.69 -30.55 -11.02
C VAL A 282 4.86 -32.06 -11.05
N GLU A 283 6.09 -32.54 -11.17
CA GLU A 283 6.44 -33.97 -11.13
C GLU A 283 5.94 -34.62 -9.84
N TRP A 284 6.16 -33.96 -8.70
CA TRP A 284 5.67 -34.42 -7.42
C TRP A 284 4.15 -34.56 -7.40
N ARG A 285 3.38 -33.59 -7.92
CA ARG A 285 1.91 -33.69 -7.99
C ARG A 285 1.41 -34.75 -8.95
N LEU A 286 2.06 -34.91 -10.10
CA LEU A 286 1.72 -35.95 -11.06
C LEU A 286 2.03 -37.37 -10.53
N SER A 287 2.93 -37.48 -9.55
CA SER A 287 3.29 -38.75 -8.90
C SER A 287 2.33 -39.18 -7.77
N GLN A 288 1.54 -38.27 -7.21
CA GLN A 288 0.60 -38.59 -6.13
C GLN A 288 -0.63 -39.32 -6.69
N SER A 289 -1.05 -40.40 -6.02
CA SER A 289 -2.31 -41.08 -6.35
C SER A 289 -3.50 -40.23 -5.91
N TYR A 290 -4.48 -40.06 -6.78
CA TYR A 290 -5.65 -39.21 -6.54
C TYR A 290 -6.49 -39.73 -5.37
N THR A 291 -6.67 -38.91 -4.33
CA THR A 291 -7.73 -39.08 -3.35
C THR A 291 -8.98 -38.34 -3.84
N ALA A 292 -10.15 -38.98 -3.72
CA ALA A 292 -11.44 -38.39 -4.09
C ALA A 292 -11.63 -37.00 -3.44
N PRO A 293 -12.39 -36.08 -4.08
CA PRO A 293 -12.54 -34.71 -3.58
C PRO A 293 -13.03 -34.72 -2.14
N LEU A 294 -12.36 -33.94 -1.27
CA LEU A 294 -12.71 -33.85 0.14
C LEU A 294 -14.13 -33.29 0.26
N THR A 295 -15.03 -34.02 0.91
CA THR A 295 -16.29 -33.44 1.38
C THR A 295 -15.98 -32.54 2.57
N LEU A 296 -15.99 -31.22 2.35
CA LEU A 296 -15.78 -30.23 3.40
C LEU A 296 -16.93 -30.23 4.42
N PRO A 297 -16.63 -30.24 5.74
CA PRO A 297 -17.62 -30.01 6.79
C PRO A 297 -18.37 -28.67 6.62
N PRO A 298 -19.59 -28.53 7.15
CA PRO A 298 -20.36 -27.27 7.06
C PRO A 298 -19.61 -26.04 7.59
N VAL A 299 -18.93 -26.17 8.74
CA VAL A 299 -18.15 -25.07 9.36
C VAL A 299 -17.06 -24.54 8.44
N ASP A 300 -16.43 -25.44 7.69
CA ASP A 300 -15.34 -25.12 6.77
C ASP A 300 -15.85 -24.45 5.48
N LYS A 301 -17.06 -24.78 5.03
CA LYS A 301 -17.74 -24.08 3.92
C LYS A 301 -18.01 -22.61 4.27
N ASP A 302 -18.46 -22.32 5.49
CA ASP A 302 -18.70 -20.94 5.94
C ASP A 302 -17.42 -20.09 5.95
N VAL A 303 -16.26 -20.70 6.22
CA VAL A 303 -14.97 -20.00 6.10
C VAL A 303 -14.68 -19.66 4.64
N LEU A 304 -14.85 -20.63 3.74
CA LEU A 304 -14.59 -20.46 2.32
C LEU A 304 -15.48 -19.37 1.73
N GLU A 305 -16.77 -19.39 2.01
CA GLU A 305 -17.72 -18.37 1.55
C GLU A 305 -17.33 -16.97 2.02
N ARG A 306 -16.90 -16.81 3.28
CA ARG A 306 -16.38 -15.54 3.80
C ARG A 306 -15.16 -15.05 3.02
N ILE A 307 -14.20 -15.93 2.73
CA ILE A 307 -13.02 -15.60 1.91
C ILE A 307 -13.45 -15.10 0.52
N ILE A 308 -14.40 -15.78 -0.13
CA ILE A 308 -14.90 -15.43 -1.46
C ILE A 308 -15.58 -14.05 -1.46
N ILE A 309 -16.43 -13.78 -0.46
CA ILE A 309 -17.08 -12.47 -0.28
C ILE A 309 -16.03 -11.37 -0.13
N GLU A 310 -15.02 -11.59 0.70
CA GLU A 310 -13.94 -10.62 0.90
C GLU A 310 -13.19 -10.33 -0.40
N ILE A 311 -12.80 -11.35 -1.18
CA ILE A 311 -12.09 -11.17 -2.46
C ILE A 311 -12.91 -10.34 -3.45
N LYS A 312 -14.22 -10.61 -3.54
CA LYS A 312 -15.13 -9.81 -4.37
C LYS A 312 -15.16 -8.36 -3.93
N GLN A 313 -15.10 -8.08 -2.63
CA GLN A 313 -14.97 -6.72 -2.11
C GLN A 313 -13.59 -6.12 -2.41
N GLU A 314 -12.49 -6.87 -2.23
CA GLU A 314 -11.13 -6.39 -2.49
C GLU A 314 -10.94 -6.00 -3.97
N ALA A 315 -11.50 -6.78 -4.89
CA ALA A 315 -11.43 -6.53 -6.32
C ALA A 315 -12.05 -5.18 -6.73
N ARG A 316 -13.07 -4.69 -6.00
CA ARG A 316 -13.69 -3.37 -6.26
C ARG A 316 -12.70 -2.22 -6.07
N TYR A 317 -11.77 -2.36 -5.13
CA TYR A 317 -10.88 -1.27 -4.71
C TYR A 317 -9.42 -1.42 -5.18
N THR A 318 -9.02 -2.62 -5.64
CA THR A 318 -7.61 -2.96 -5.88
C THR A 318 -7.32 -3.50 -7.30
N GLY A 319 -8.35 -3.66 -8.12
CA GLY A 319 -8.26 -4.35 -9.41
C GLY A 319 -7.78 -3.52 -10.60
N LYS A 320 -7.50 -4.22 -11.71
CA LYS A 320 -7.23 -3.65 -13.05
C LYS A 320 -8.33 -2.68 -13.53
N SER A 321 -9.52 -2.70 -12.94
CA SER A 321 -10.60 -1.76 -13.25
C SER A 321 -10.17 -0.30 -13.06
N GLN A 322 -9.37 -0.01 -12.03
CA GLN A 322 -8.81 1.33 -11.79
C GLN A 322 -7.81 1.77 -12.87
N ILE A 323 -7.18 0.82 -13.57
CA ILE A 323 -6.21 1.06 -14.64
C ILE A 323 -6.92 1.30 -15.99
N LYS A 324 -8.09 0.68 -16.22
CA LYS A 324 -8.82 0.80 -17.50
C LYS A 324 -9.48 2.17 -17.70
N ARG A 325 -9.94 2.84 -16.63
CA ARG A 325 -10.52 4.19 -16.73
C ARG A 325 -9.42 5.24 -16.55
N GLN A 326 -9.07 5.92 -17.63
CA GLN A 326 -8.15 7.06 -17.54
C GLN A 326 -8.83 8.23 -16.80
N PRO A 327 -8.17 8.83 -15.79
CA PRO A 327 -8.72 9.90 -14.97
C PRO A 327 -8.61 11.25 -15.69
N LYS A 328 -9.41 11.40 -16.76
CA LYS A 328 -9.34 12.54 -17.68
C LYS A 328 -9.62 13.87 -16.97
N ALA A 329 -10.58 13.90 -16.06
CA ALA A 329 -10.94 15.13 -15.36
C ALA A 329 -9.86 15.57 -14.37
N THR A 330 -9.24 14.61 -13.67
CA THR A 330 -8.10 14.89 -12.78
C THR A 330 -6.95 15.53 -13.56
N PHE A 331 -6.57 14.97 -14.71
CA PHE A 331 -5.50 15.54 -15.55
C PHE A 331 -5.88 16.88 -16.17
N LEU A 332 -7.15 17.08 -16.54
CA LEU A 332 -7.65 18.37 -17.00
C LEU A 332 -7.48 19.44 -15.92
N ILE A 333 -7.92 19.17 -14.68
CA ILE A 333 -7.76 20.11 -13.56
C ILE A 333 -6.28 20.37 -13.27
N ILE A 334 -5.43 19.35 -13.28
CA ILE A 334 -3.97 19.54 -13.15
C ILE A 334 -3.48 20.50 -14.24
N GLY A 335 -3.86 20.28 -15.51
CA GLY A 335 -3.51 21.16 -16.62
C GLY A 335 -3.96 22.61 -16.40
N LEU A 336 -5.19 22.83 -15.94
CA LEU A 336 -5.71 24.18 -15.64
C LEU A 336 -4.92 24.88 -14.53
N ASN A 337 -4.53 24.16 -13.48
CA ASN A 337 -3.68 24.71 -12.41
C ASN A 337 -2.28 25.07 -12.92
N LEU A 338 -1.69 24.24 -13.78
CA LEU A 338 -0.40 24.54 -14.40
C LEU A 338 -0.46 25.77 -15.30
N ILE A 339 -1.55 25.95 -16.06
CA ILE A 339 -1.77 27.14 -16.89
C ILE A 339 -1.92 28.38 -16.00
N ALA A 340 -2.77 28.34 -14.97
CA ALA A 340 -2.93 29.45 -14.04
C ALA A 340 -1.60 29.85 -13.37
N PHE A 341 -0.78 28.86 -13.01
CA PHE A 341 0.54 29.10 -12.46
C PHE A 341 1.52 29.71 -13.48
N ALA A 342 1.48 29.27 -14.74
CA ALA A 342 2.28 29.87 -15.80
C ALA A 342 1.94 31.34 -16.02
N LEU A 343 0.65 31.70 -15.93
CA LEU A 343 0.20 33.10 -15.98
C LEU A 343 0.74 33.91 -14.80
N LEU A 344 0.71 33.36 -13.59
CA LEU A 344 1.33 34.00 -12.41
C LEU A 344 2.81 34.30 -12.63
N VAL A 345 3.57 33.33 -13.15
CA VAL A 345 5.00 33.52 -13.46
C VAL A 345 5.19 34.59 -14.53
N ARG A 346 4.34 34.62 -15.57
CA ARG A 346 4.44 35.56 -16.69
C ARG A 346 4.15 37.02 -16.32
N PHE A 347 3.24 37.25 -15.37
CA PHE A 347 2.71 38.59 -15.02
C PHE A 347 3.31 39.20 -13.74
N GLY A 348 4.39 38.65 -13.20
CA GLY A 348 5.12 39.26 -12.07
C GLY A 348 5.70 38.29 -11.06
N GLY A 349 5.46 36.98 -11.24
CA GLY A 349 6.02 35.92 -10.41
C GLY A 349 4.99 35.28 -9.48
N SER A 350 5.13 33.98 -9.23
CA SER A 350 4.18 33.20 -8.41
C SER A 350 4.26 33.46 -6.90
N THR A 351 5.23 34.26 -6.45
CA THR A 351 5.36 34.71 -5.06
C THR A 351 5.01 36.18 -4.88
N ASN A 352 4.62 36.88 -5.97
CA ASN A 352 4.22 38.28 -5.92
C ASN A 352 2.75 38.40 -5.50
N LEU A 353 2.51 38.98 -4.31
CA LEU A 353 1.16 39.15 -3.77
C LEU A 353 0.28 40.06 -4.62
N TYR A 354 0.85 41.08 -5.26
CA TYR A 354 0.12 41.99 -6.14
C TYR A 354 -0.35 41.26 -7.42
N THR A 355 0.50 40.43 -8.01
CA THR A 355 0.12 39.59 -9.16
C THR A 355 -0.97 38.59 -8.77
N LEU A 356 -0.85 37.93 -7.62
CA LEU A 356 -1.88 37.03 -7.09
C LEU A 356 -3.21 37.76 -6.84
N TYR A 357 -3.16 38.95 -6.25
CA TYR A 357 -4.35 39.79 -6.02
C TYR A 357 -5.07 40.11 -7.32
N ASN A 358 -4.35 40.58 -8.34
CA ASN A 358 -4.91 40.95 -9.63
C ASN A 358 -5.48 39.76 -10.41
N LEU A 359 -4.87 38.58 -10.28
CA LEU A 359 -5.30 37.36 -10.97
C LEU A 359 -6.42 36.61 -10.24
N GLY A 360 -6.87 37.08 -9.06
CA GLY A 360 -8.05 36.54 -8.39
C GLY A 360 -7.81 35.79 -7.09
N ALA A 361 -6.74 36.10 -6.35
CA ALA A 361 -6.59 35.58 -5.00
C ALA A 361 -7.80 35.94 -4.14
N LEU A 362 -8.13 35.06 -3.19
CA LEU A 362 -9.21 35.31 -2.24
C LEU A 362 -8.77 36.40 -1.28
N VAL A 363 -9.50 37.51 -1.30
CA VAL A 363 -9.41 38.56 -0.30
C VAL A 363 -10.84 38.80 0.19
N PRO A 364 -11.18 38.41 1.44
CA PRO A 364 -12.56 38.42 1.93
C PRO A 364 -13.28 39.77 1.75
N GLN A 365 -12.56 40.88 1.97
CA GLN A 365 -13.10 42.23 1.85
C GLN A 365 -13.53 42.56 0.40
N GLN A 366 -12.84 42.01 -0.59
CA GLN A 366 -13.09 42.25 -2.01
C GLN A 366 -14.26 41.40 -2.49
N VAL A 367 -14.39 40.18 -1.95
CA VAL A 367 -15.59 39.35 -2.16
C VAL A 367 -16.82 40.11 -1.67
N LEU A 368 -16.75 40.74 -0.49
CA LEU A 368 -17.83 41.57 0.05
C LEU A 368 -18.10 42.82 -0.79
N ALA A 369 -17.07 43.38 -1.42
CA ALA A 369 -17.18 44.51 -2.34
C ALA A 369 -17.73 44.14 -3.73
N GLY A 370 -18.00 42.86 -4.01
CA GLY A 370 -18.58 42.41 -5.28
C GLY A 370 -17.68 41.57 -6.17
N ASP A 371 -16.47 41.19 -5.73
CA ASP A 371 -15.58 40.29 -6.50
C ASP A 371 -15.85 38.80 -6.21
N TRP A 372 -17.09 38.34 -6.38
CA TRP A 372 -17.52 36.96 -6.09
C TRP A 372 -16.74 35.91 -6.90
N TRP A 373 -16.23 36.30 -8.07
CA TRP A 373 -15.41 35.46 -8.95
C TRP A 373 -14.08 35.02 -8.29
N ARG A 374 -13.62 35.71 -7.24
CA ARG A 374 -12.45 35.33 -6.42
C ARG A 374 -12.66 34.02 -5.68
N LEU A 375 -13.90 33.67 -5.33
CA LEU A 375 -14.23 32.39 -4.70
C LEU A 375 -13.87 31.19 -5.60
N PHE A 376 -13.97 31.38 -6.91
CA PHE A 376 -13.63 30.35 -7.90
C PHE A 376 -12.16 30.43 -8.31
N THR A 377 -11.69 31.61 -8.73
CA THR A 377 -10.34 31.79 -9.29
C THR A 377 -9.23 31.48 -8.27
N ALA A 378 -9.42 31.81 -6.99
CA ALA A 378 -8.46 31.50 -5.93
C ALA A 378 -8.16 30.00 -5.80
N THR A 379 -9.10 29.12 -6.18
CA THR A 379 -8.92 27.66 -6.13
C THR A 379 -7.88 27.14 -7.15
N PHE A 380 -7.49 27.94 -8.14
CA PHE A 380 -6.52 27.58 -9.17
C PHE A 380 -5.16 28.28 -9.02
N LEU A 381 -5.09 29.36 -8.23
CA LEU A 381 -3.87 30.11 -8.00
C LEU A 381 -2.99 29.45 -6.93
N HIS A 382 -1.67 29.57 -7.05
CA HIS A 382 -0.73 28.95 -6.11
C HIS A 382 0.43 29.90 -5.79
N PHE A 383 0.76 30.02 -4.50
CA PHE A 383 1.89 30.79 -4.01
C PHE A 383 3.21 29.98 -4.09
N GLY A 384 3.99 30.20 -5.14
CA GLY A 384 5.29 29.56 -5.37
C GLY A 384 5.22 28.08 -5.81
N TRP A 385 6.37 27.57 -6.29
CA TRP A 385 6.49 26.23 -6.88
C TRP A 385 6.15 25.09 -5.93
N LEU A 386 6.63 25.17 -4.68
CA LEU A 386 6.42 24.11 -3.70
C LEU A 386 4.93 23.91 -3.40
N HIS A 387 4.16 25.00 -3.29
CA HIS A 387 2.73 24.93 -3.04
C HIS A 387 1.97 24.29 -4.21
N LEU A 388 2.33 24.63 -5.45
CA LEU A 388 1.78 23.99 -6.65
C LEU A 388 2.08 22.48 -6.67
N ILE A 389 3.35 22.09 -6.50
CA ILE A 389 3.76 20.67 -6.59
C ILE A 389 2.99 19.82 -5.57
N MET A 390 2.88 20.28 -4.32
CA MET A 390 2.15 19.55 -3.27
C MET A 390 0.68 19.36 -3.62
N ASN A 391 0.01 20.39 -4.17
CA ASN A 391 -1.37 20.29 -4.62
C ASN A 391 -1.52 19.34 -5.81
N MET A 392 -0.62 19.41 -6.79
CA MET A 392 -0.69 18.54 -7.98
C MET A 392 -0.44 17.08 -7.62
N VAL A 393 0.46 16.80 -6.67
CA VAL A 393 0.67 15.46 -6.11
C VAL A 393 -0.59 14.99 -5.38
N GLY A 394 -1.17 15.81 -4.50
CA GLY A 394 -2.42 15.48 -3.80
C GLY A 394 -3.57 15.21 -4.78
N LEU A 395 -3.75 16.06 -5.77
CA LEU A 395 -4.77 15.93 -6.80
C LEU A 395 -4.55 14.67 -7.66
N TYR A 396 -3.31 14.38 -8.04
CA TYR A 396 -2.97 13.16 -8.78
C TYR A 396 -3.30 11.89 -7.98
N TYR A 397 -3.04 11.85 -6.67
CA TYR A 397 -3.33 10.66 -5.88
C TYR A 397 -4.83 10.54 -5.54
N PHE A 398 -5.42 11.58 -4.96
CA PHE A 398 -6.80 11.54 -4.47
C PHE A 398 -7.82 11.71 -5.61
N GLY A 399 -7.55 12.61 -6.56
CA GLY A 399 -8.43 12.86 -7.70
C GLY A 399 -8.65 11.62 -8.54
N ARG A 400 -7.58 10.87 -8.85
CA ARG A 400 -7.68 9.60 -9.60
C ARG A 400 -8.54 8.55 -8.90
N VAL A 401 -8.43 8.45 -7.58
CA VAL A 401 -9.22 7.49 -6.79
C VAL A 401 -10.69 7.89 -6.80
N VAL A 402 -10.99 9.16 -6.51
CA VAL A 402 -12.37 9.64 -6.43
C VAL A 402 -13.04 9.67 -7.81
N GLU A 403 -12.35 10.10 -8.87
CA GLU A 403 -12.86 10.07 -10.24
C GLU A 403 -13.13 8.63 -10.72
N PHE A 404 -12.32 7.67 -10.29
CA PHE A 404 -12.58 6.27 -10.61
C PHE A 404 -13.89 5.77 -9.97
N ILE A 405 -14.15 6.14 -8.71
CA ILE A 405 -15.31 5.70 -7.94
C ILE A 405 -16.59 6.42 -8.38
N LEU A 406 -16.54 7.75 -8.53
CA LEU A 406 -17.70 8.60 -8.82
C LEU A 406 -17.94 8.86 -10.31
N GLY A 407 -16.92 8.63 -11.15
CA GLY A 407 -16.93 9.08 -12.53
C GLY A 407 -16.73 10.59 -12.67
N VAL A 408 -16.53 11.03 -13.92
CA VAL A 408 -16.12 12.40 -14.28
C VAL A 408 -17.07 13.48 -13.74
N LYS A 409 -18.39 13.32 -13.94
CA LYS A 409 -19.37 14.38 -13.63
C LYS A 409 -19.45 14.69 -12.13
N GLN A 410 -19.64 13.64 -11.33
CA GLN A 410 -19.73 13.77 -9.87
C GLN A 410 -18.40 14.21 -9.26
N TYR A 411 -17.27 13.72 -9.79
CA TYR A 411 -15.94 14.18 -9.38
C TYR A 411 -15.73 15.68 -9.60
N LEU A 412 -16.08 16.21 -10.78
CA LEU A 412 -15.97 17.64 -11.07
C LEU A 412 -16.87 18.47 -10.15
N LEU A 413 -18.11 18.02 -9.93
CA LEU A 413 -19.04 18.68 -9.02
C LEU A 413 -18.48 18.74 -7.60
N VAL A 414 -17.99 17.62 -7.07
CA VAL A 414 -17.36 17.57 -5.75
C VAL A 414 -16.18 18.53 -5.70
N TYR A 415 -15.22 18.42 -6.63
CA TYR A 415 -13.98 19.20 -6.60
C TYR A 415 -14.24 20.71 -6.61
N LEU A 416 -15.15 21.17 -7.48
CA LEU A 416 -15.48 22.59 -7.60
C LEU A 416 -16.29 23.08 -6.40
N THR A 417 -17.26 22.29 -5.94
CA THR A 417 -18.13 22.68 -4.81
C THR A 417 -17.34 22.76 -3.50
N THR A 418 -16.43 21.81 -3.24
CA THR A 418 -15.57 21.85 -2.06
C THR A 418 -14.57 22.99 -2.11
N GLY A 419 -14.01 23.30 -3.29
CA GLY A 419 -13.11 24.44 -3.48
C GLY A 419 -13.79 25.78 -3.23
N VAL A 420 -14.88 26.06 -3.96
CA VAL A 420 -15.64 27.32 -3.82
C VAL A 420 -16.24 27.42 -2.41
N GLY A 421 -16.78 26.33 -1.88
CA GLY A 421 -17.34 26.29 -0.53
C GLY A 421 -16.30 26.52 0.56
N ALA A 422 -15.06 26.04 0.38
CA ALA A 422 -13.95 26.36 1.27
C ALA A 422 -13.61 27.85 1.24
N MET A 423 -13.49 28.46 0.05
CA MET A 423 -13.22 29.90 -0.09
C MET A 423 -14.34 30.76 0.50
N LEU A 424 -15.59 30.33 0.33
CA LEU A 424 -16.76 30.98 0.94
C LEU A 424 -16.70 30.87 2.46
N THR A 425 -16.37 29.69 3.00
CA THR A 425 -16.26 29.48 4.45
C THR A 425 -15.16 30.33 5.06
N VAL A 426 -14.00 30.45 4.40
CA VAL A 426 -12.93 31.36 4.82
C VAL A 426 -13.45 32.80 4.89
N THR A 427 -14.16 33.26 3.86
CA THR A 427 -14.75 34.61 3.81
C THR A 427 -15.75 34.83 4.95
N LEU A 428 -16.63 33.85 5.22
CA LEU A 428 -17.60 33.92 6.32
C LEU A 428 -16.92 33.94 7.69
N MET A 429 -15.92 33.08 7.92
CA MET A 429 -15.18 33.06 9.19
C MET A 429 -14.39 34.34 9.43
N TYR A 430 -13.89 34.98 8.36
CA TYR A 430 -13.26 36.29 8.44
C TYR A 430 -14.26 37.36 8.91
N ILE A 431 -15.46 37.41 8.32
CA ILE A 431 -16.51 38.38 8.68
C ILE A 431 -16.95 38.21 10.14
N LEU A 432 -17.06 36.97 10.60
CA LEU A 432 -17.43 36.64 11.97
C LEU A 432 -16.30 36.90 12.99
N GLY A 433 -15.11 37.30 12.53
CA GLY A 433 -13.95 37.57 13.39
C GLY A 433 -13.24 36.31 13.91
N TYR A 434 -13.62 35.12 13.43
CA TYR A 434 -13.02 33.84 13.82
C TYR A 434 -11.78 33.46 13.01
N SER A 435 -11.53 34.13 11.87
CA SER A 435 -10.36 33.92 11.03
C SER A 435 -9.65 35.23 10.73
N GLN A 436 -8.32 35.18 10.70
CA GLN A 436 -7.44 36.30 10.30
C GLN A 436 -6.83 36.06 8.89
N GLU A 437 -7.37 35.10 8.15
CA GLU A 437 -6.89 34.71 6.82
C GLU A 437 -7.33 35.74 5.76
N ASN A 438 -6.51 36.80 5.60
CA ASN A 438 -6.80 37.91 4.68
C ASN A 438 -6.45 37.62 3.22
N PHE A 439 -5.69 36.57 2.94
CA PHE A 439 -5.19 36.26 1.60
C PHE A 439 -5.04 34.76 1.43
N VAL A 440 -5.88 34.15 0.58
CA VAL A 440 -5.89 32.69 0.40
C VAL A 440 -5.88 32.33 -1.08
N VAL A 441 -5.08 31.32 -1.43
CA VAL A 441 -5.01 30.72 -2.76
C VAL A 441 -4.73 29.23 -2.61
N GLY A 442 -5.13 28.44 -3.60
CA GLY A 442 -4.74 27.04 -3.72
C GLY A 442 -5.90 26.10 -3.95
N ALA A 443 -5.59 24.99 -4.62
CA ALA A 443 -6.52 23.87 -4.83
C ALA A 443 -6.74 23.01 -3.57
N SER A 444 -6.08 23.32 -2.47
CA SER A 444 -5.95 22.40 -1.33
C SER A 444 -7.27 22.18 -0.59
N GLY A 445 -8.15 23.19 -0.52
CA GLY A 445 -9.53 23.02 -0.04
C GLY A 445 -10.31 21.99 -0.88
N SER A 446 -10.16 22.02 -2.21
CA SER A 446 -10.75 21.02 -3.10
C SER A 446 -10.16 19.63 -2.87
N VAL A 447 -8.83 19.53 -2.74
CA VAL A 447 -8.13 18.26 -2.47
C VAL A 447 -8.58 17.65 -1.14
N MET A 448 -8.69 18.46 -0.09
CA MET A 448 -9.21 18.02 1.21
C MET A 448 -10.69 17.64 1.14
N GLY A 449 -11.46 18.27 0.24
CA GLY A 449 -12.81 17.80 -0.09
C GLY A 449 -12.85 16.42 -0.74
N LEU A 450 -11.89 16.07 -1.60
CA LEU A 450 -11.77 14.71 -2.14
C LEU A 450 -11.42 13.69 -1.04
N VAL A 451 -10.60 14.09 -0.07
CA VAL A 451 -10.32 13.29 1.13
C VAL A 451 -11.59 13.08 1.96
N GLY A 452 -12.37 14.15 2.20
CA GLY A 452 -13.65 14.08 2.91
C GLY A 452 -14.68 13.17 2.23
N VAL A 453 -14.84 13.27 0.91
CA VAL A 453 -15.68 12.36 0.12
C VAL A 453 -15.21 10.91 0.28
N SER A 454 -13.90 10.67 0.23
CA SER A 454 -13.34 9.33 0.40
C SER A 454 -13.70 8.75 1.76
N VAL A 455 -13.62 9.54 2.84
CA VAL A 455 -14.06 9.13 4.19
C VAL A 455 -15.53 8.72 4.19
N ALA A 456 -16.42 9.51 3.60
CA ALA A 456 -17.85 9.21 3.55
C ALA A 456 -18.14 7.89 2.78
N ILE A 457 -17.49 7.68 1.64
CA ILE A 457 -17.61 6.45 0.83
C ILE A 457 -17.17 5.23 1.65
N PHE A 458 -15.94 5.25 2.19
CA PHE A 458 -15.42 4.11 2.93
C PHE A 458 -16.15 3.87 4.26
N LEU A 459 -16.68 4.91 4.89
CA LEU A 459 -17.53 4.78 6.07
C LEU A 459 -18.83 4.05 5.73
N ARG A 460 -19.54 4.47 4.68
CA ARG A 460 -20.77 3.80 4.22
C ARG A 460 -20.52 2.34 3.85
N ASP A 461 -19.44 2.06 3.12
CA ASP A 461 -19.09 0.70 2.72
C ASP A 461 -18.72 -0.19 3.90
N TRP A 462 -18.01 0.37 4.90
CA TRP A 462 -17.69 -0.33 6.13
C TRP A 462 -18.95 -0.59 6.98
N LEU A 463 -19.85 0.38 7.11
CA LEU A 463 -21.11 0.21 7.86
C LEU A 463 -22.01 -0.87 7.24
N LYS A 464 -22.07 -0.92 5.89
CA LYS A 464 -22.91 -1.89 5.16
C LYS A 464 -22.32 -3.30 5.18
N ASN A 465 -21.03 -3.45 4.90
CA ASN A 465 -20.42 -4.75 4.61
C ASN A 465 -19.46 -5.25 5.69
N ARG A 466 -19.09 -4.40 6.66
CA ARG A 466 -18.09 -4.67 7.72
C ARG A 466 -16.74 -5.21 7.20
N GLY A 467 -16.42 -4.95 5.94
CA GLY A 467 -15.21 -5.41 5.28
C GLY A 467 -13.94 -4.74 5.82
N SER A 468 -12.89 -5.54 6.04
CA SER A 468 -11.60 -5.09 6.58
C SER A 468 -10.91 -4.04 5.71
N ILE A 469 -11.05 -4.12 4.37
CA ILE A 469 -10.44 -3.13 3.46
C ILE A 469 -11.04 -1.74 3.61
N ALA A 470 -12.38 -1.65 3.67
CA ALA A 470 -13.06 -0.38 3.84
C ALA A 470 -12.62 0.28 5.17
N SER A 471 -12.52 -0.51 6.24
CA SER A 471 -12.00 -0.05 7.53
C SER A 471 -10.55 0.47 7.43
N LYS A 472 -9.64 -0.26 6.78
CA LYS A 472 -8.24 0.17 6.61
C LYS A 472 -8.10 1.43 5.77
N LYS A 473 -8.88 1.54 4.68
CA LYS A 473 -8.92 2.75 3.84
C LYS A 473 -9.46 3.93 4.64
N LEU A 474 -10.56 3.75 5.36
CA LEU A 474 -11.13 4.76 6.26
C LEU A 474 -10.09 5.25 7.28
N GLN A 475 -9.43 4.33 8.00
CA GLN A 475 -8.36 4.67 8.94
C GLN A 475 -7.22 5.45 8.27
N SER A 476 -6.84 5.09 7.05
CA SER A 476 -5.78 5.79 6.29
C SER A 476 -6.19 7.23 5.95
N PHE A 477 -7.43 7.46 5.50
CA PHE A 477 -7.92 8.81 5.21
C PHE A 477 -8.12 9.65 6.49
N LEU A 478 -8.58 9.04 7.58
CA LEU A 478 -8.64 9.72 8.89
C LEU A 478 -7.25 10.13 9.38
N LEU A 479 -6.24 9.27 9.18
CA LEU A 479 -4.85 9.62 9.49
C LEU A 479 -4.34 10.77 8.62
N ILE A 480 -4.70 10.82 7.33
CA ILE A 480 -4.36 11.94 6.44
C ILE A 480 -4.97 13.25 6.97
N ILE A 481 -6.25 13.24 7.37
CA ILE A 481 -6.92 14.41 7.95
C ILE A 481 -6.20 14.84 9.23
N LEU A 482 -5.85 13.89 10.11
CA LEU A 482 -5.14 14.19 11.35
C LEU A 482 -3.78 14.85 11.07
N ILE A 483 -2.98 14.27 10.16
CA ILE A 483 -1.67 14.82 9.80
C ILE A 483 -1.81 16.20 9.16
N GLN A 484 -2.78 16.39 8.24
CA GLN A 484 -3.02 17.68 7.61
C GLN A 484 -3.41 18.74 8.64
N THR A 485 -4.33 18.43 9.55
CA THR A 485 -4.74 19.35 10.63
C THR A 485 -3.56 19.75 11.51
N LEU A 486 -2.69 18.81 11.90
CA LEU A 486 -1.49 19.11 12.68
C LEU A 486 -0.52 20.02 11.90
N PHE A 487 -0.38 19.79 10.60
CA PHE A 487 0.46 20.62 9.73
C PHE A 487 -0.09 22.04 9.58
N ASP A 488 -1.41 22.18 9.41
CA ASP A 488 -2.09 23.46 9.28
C ASP A 488 -1.95 24.31 10.56
N LEU A 489 -2.21 23.71 11.73
CA LEU A 489 -2.15 24.40 13.02
C LEU A 489 -0.75 24.88 13.41
N THR A 490 0.29 24.32 12.80
CA THR A 490 1.70 24.61 13.13
C THR A 490 2.41 25.38 12.01
N THR A 491 1.74 25.65 10.89
CA THR A 491 2.29 26.37 9.74
C THR A 491 1.43 27.60 9.44
N PRO A 492 1.79 28.79 9.97
CA PRO A 492 0.95 29.99 9.89
C PRO A 492 0.57 30.47 8.48
N GLN A 493 1.29 30.03 7.45
CA GLN A 493 1.02 30.40 6.05
C GLN A 493 -0.03 29.51 5.37
N ILE A 494 -0.59 28.53 6.08
CA ILE A 494 -1.54 27.55 5.54
C ILE A 494 -2.92 27.81 6.12
N SER A 495 -3.93 27.81 5.25
CA SER A 495 -5.32 28.05 5.64
C SER A 495 -5.91 26.79 6.28
N PHE A 496 -5.96 26.77 7.61
CA PHE A 496 -6.65 25.71 8.37
C PHE A 496 -8.14 25.71 8.02
N VAL A 497 -8.76 26.89 7.94
CA VAL A 497 -10.20 27.04 7.69
C VAL A 497 -10.57 26.47 6.33
N SER A 498 -9.78 26.70 5.28
CA SER A 498 -10.02 26.15 3.95
C SER A 498 -9.96 24.62 3.93
N HIS A 499 -8.96 24.02 4.59
CA HIS A 499 -8.80 22.57 4.60
C HIS A 499 -9.88 21.84 5.39
N ILE A 500 -10.21 22.33 6.59
CA ILE A 500 -11.23 21.68 7.43
C ILE A 500 -12.62 21.83 6.81
N SER A 501 -12.96 23.01 6.28
CA SER A 501 -14.24 23.24 5.60
C SER A 501 -14.35 22.42 4.32
N GLY A 502 -13.29 22.36 3.50
CA GLY A 502 -13.23 21.49 2.34
C GLY A 502 -13.49 20.03 2.70
N THR A 503 -12.84 19.52 3.75
CA THR A 503 -13.04 18.15 4.28
C THR A 503 -14.49 17.91 4.69
N ILE A 504 -15.10 18.83 5.44
CA ILE A 504 -16.49 18.72 5.93
C ILE A 504 -17.47 18.73 4.76
N ILE A 505 -17.35 19.70 3.84
CA ILE A 505 -18.22 19.81 2.66
C ILE A 505 -18.09 18.55 1.81
N GLY A 506 -16.86 18.07 1.61
CA GLY A 506 -16.60 16.82 0.90
C GLY A 506 -17.27 15.63 1.56
N PHE A 507 -17.13 15.49 2.87
CA PHE A 507 -17.80 14.41 3.62
C PHE A 507 -19.32 14.45 3.43
N LEU A 508 -19.94 15.62 3.58
CA LEU A 508 -21.38 15.80 3.40
C LEU A 508 -21.83 15.45 1.97
N LEU A 509 -21.10 15.90 0.94
CA LEU A 509 -21.38 15.53 -0.44
C LEU A 509 -21.22 14.02 -0.66
N GLY A 510 -20.19 13.39 -0.10
CA GLY A 510 -19.98 11.94 -0.22
C GLY A 510 -21.07 11.10 0.46
N MET A 511 -21.75 11.65 1.48
CA MET A 511 -22.93 11.00 2.06
C MET A 511 -24.14 11.03 1.13
N ILE A 512 -24.25 12.05 0.26
CA ILE A 512 -25.38 12.26 -0.66
C ILE A 512 -25.14 11.57 -2.00
N VAL A 513 -23.91 11.60 -2.50
CA VAL A 513 -23.58 11.08 -3.84
C VAL A 513 -23.81 9.56 -3.88
N LYS A 514 -24.48 9.11 -4.95
CA LYS A 514 -24.65 7.70 -5.26
C LYS A 514 -23.42 7.20 -6.02
N HIS A 515 -22.81 6.15 -5.49
CA HIS A 515 -21.78 5.35 -6.14
C HIS A 515 -22.28 3.90 -6.21
N ASP A 516 -22.10 3.26 -7.36
CA ASP A 516 -22.57 1.89 -7.64
C ASP A 516 -21.53 0.83 -7.21
#